data_AF-A0A819QW96-F1
#
_entry.id   AF-A0A819QW96-F1
#
_cell.length_a   1.000
_cell.length_b   1.000
_cell.length_c   1.000
_cell.angle_alpha   90.00
_cell.angle_beta   90.00
_cell.angle_gamma   90.00
#
_symmetry.space_group_name_H-M   'P 1'
#
loop_
_entity.id
_entity.type
_entity.pdbx_description
1 polymer ?
#
loop_
_entity_poly.entity_id
_entity_poly.type
_entity_poly.pdbx_seq_one_letter_code
_entity_poly.pdbx_strand_id
1 'polypeptide(L)' 'MYEKTVRFYDAIAAIIKDEAANVFLEISPHPVLATSIRECCKLTNQQQSSPLILLTLKR' A
#
# COMPACT_ATOMS: atom_id res chain seq x y z
N MET A 1 -25.64 -0.67 -9.46
CA MET A 1 -24.86 0.57 -9.61
C MET A 1 -23.90 0.67 -8.43
N TYR A 2 -22.67 0.15 -8.56
CA TYR A 2 -21.67 0.12 -7.48
C TYR A 2 -20.34 0.72 -7.96
N GLU A 3 -20.39 1.89 -8.56
CA GLU A 3 -19.21 2.62 -9.03
C GLU A 3 -18.93 3.76 -8.04
N LYS A 4 -18.44 3.39 -6.87
CA LYS A 4 -17.82 4.36 -5.95
C LYS A 4 -16.34 4.43 -6.27
N THR A 5 -15.81 5.65 -6.38
CA THR A 5 -14.38 5.88 -6.58
C THR A 5 -13.58 5.25 -5.44
N VAL A 6 -12.56 4.46 -5.80
CA VAL A 6 -11.64 3.87 -4.83
C VAL A 6 -10.67 4.94 -4.33
N ARG A 7 -10.74 5.25 -3.03
CA ARG A 7 -9.86 6.22 -2.36
C ARG A 7 -8.58 5.54 -1.86
N PHE A 8 -7.82 4.97 -2.79
CA PHE A 8 -6.67 4.13 -2.48
C PHE A 8 -5.59 4.88 -1.69
N TYR A 9 -5.19 6.06 -2.17
CA TYR A 9 -4.16 6.87 -1.52
C TYR A 9 -4.53 7.22 -0.08
N ASP A 10 -5.77 7.68 0.16
CA ASP A 10 -6.21 8.10 1.49
C ASP A 10 -6.15 6.96 2.51
N ALA A 11 -6.54 5.75 2.10
CA ALA A 11 -6.49 4.56 2.94
C ALA A 11 -5.04 4.17 3.29
N ILE A 12 -4.14 4.14 2.31
CA ILE A 12 -2.74 3.80 2.53
C ILE A 12 -2.03 4.87 3.36
N ALA A 13 -2.30 6.15 3.09
CA ALA A 13 -1.73 7.26 3.84
C ALA A 13 -2.14 7.24 5.31
N ALA A 14 -3.39 6.87 5.63
CA ALA A 14 -3.82 6.70 7.01
C ALA A 14 -3.03 5.60 7.73
N ILE A 15 -2.90 4.41 7.11
CA ILE A 15 -2.12 3.28 7.68
C ILE A 15 -0.67 3.69 7.95
N ILE A 16 -0.05 4.43 7.03
CA ILE A 16 1.34 4.88 7.17
C ILE A 16 1.47 5.91 8.31
N LYS A 17 0.58 6.90 8.37
CA LYS A 17 0.61 7.96 9.39
C LYS A 17 0.41 7.42 10.79
N ASP A 18 -0.46 6.42 10.93
CA ASP A 18 -0.77 5.80 12.21
C ASP A 18 0.29 4.74 12.61
N GLU A 19 1.36 4.58 11.83
CA GLU A 19 2.38 3.52 11.97
C GLU A 19 1.78 2.12 12.13
N ALA A 20 0.58 1.91 11.60
CA ALA A 20 -0.25 0.75 11.89
C ALA A 20 0.21 -0.53 11.17
N ALA A 21 1.13 -0.41 10.21
CA ALA A 21 1.70 -1.56 9.50
C ALA A 21 3.15 -1.31 9.08
N ASN A 22 4.01 -2.31 9.31
CA ASN A 22 5.39 -2.34 8.81
C ASN A 22 5.54 -3.21 7.56
N VAL A 23 4.52 -4.00 7.21
CA VAL A 23 4.53 -4.96 6.10
C VAL A 23 3.21 -4.87 5.33
N PHE A 24 3.30 -4.83 4.00
CA PHE A 24 2.15 -4.96 3.11
C PHE A 24 2.26 -6.27 2.31
N LEU A 25 1.18 -7.06 2.29
CA LEU A 25 1.07 -8.28 1.50
C LEU A 25 0.06 -8.08 0.37
N GLU A 26 0.52 -8.19 -0.87
CA GLU A 26 -0.37 -8.18 -2.04
C GLU A 26 -0.91 -9.59 -2.30
N ILE A 27 -2.23 -9.77 -2.24
CA ILE A 27 -2.91 -11.03 -2.56
C ILE A 27 -3.65 -10.83 -3.90
N SER A 28 -2.94 -11.04 -5.00
CA SER A 28 -3.47 -10.86 -6.35
C SER A 28 -2.82 -11.82 -7.35
N PRO A 29 -3.49 -12.16 -8.47
CA PRO A 29 -2.89 -12.97 -9.53
C PRO A 29 -1.70 -12.28 -10.23
N HIS A 30 -1.66 -10.95 -10.25
CA HIS A 30 -0.63 -10.15 -10.90
C HIS A 30 -0.20 -8.99 -9.99
N PRO A 31 1.11 -8.73 -9.83
CA PRO A 31 1.61 -7.68 -8.94
C PRO A 31 1.32 -6.29 -9.52
N VAL A 32 0.30 -5.61 -8.99
CA VAL A 32 -0.16 -4.29 -9.43
C VAL A 32 -0.02 -3.25 -8.32
N LEU A 33 -0.28 -3.63 -7.07
CA LEU A 33 -0.43 -2.66 -5.97
C LEU A 33 0.91 -2.25 -5.34
N ALA A 34 1.92 -3.12 -5.43
CA ALA A 34 3.22 -2.88 -4.80
C ALA A 34 3.86 -1.53 -5.21
N THR A 35 3.80 -1.16 -6.49
CA THR A 35 4.37 0.11 -6.97
C THR A 35 3.59 1.31 -6.42
N SER A 36 2.26 1.26 -6.46
CA SER A 36 1.40 2.33 -5.95
C SER A 36 1.56 2.54 -4.44
N ILE A 37 1.73 1.46 -3.66
CA ILE A 37 1.99 1.55 -2.22
C ILE A 37 3.34 2.24 -1.95
N ARG A 38 4.40 1.92 -2.72
CA ARG A 38 5.70 2.60 -2.59
C ARG A 38 5.58 4.10 -2.84
N GLU A 39 4.79 4.50 -3.83
CA GLU A 39 4.56 5.90 -4.13
C GLU A 39 3.80 6.61 -2.99
N CYS A 40 2.76 5.98 -2.44
CA CYS A 40 2.05 6.50 -1.28
C CYS A 40 2.99 6.69 -0.08
N CYS A 41 3.93 5.76 0.15
CA CYS A 41 4.94 5.89 1.21
C CYS A 41 5.81 7.13 1.01
N LYS A 42 6.36 7.33 -0.20
CA LYS A 42 7.20 8.49 -0.53
C LYS A 42 6.47 9.83 -0.34
N LEU A 43 5.18 9.86 -0.67
CA LEU A 43 4.35 11.07 -0.56
C LEU A 43 3.88 11.36 0.87
N THR A 44 3.78 10.34 1.72
CA THR A 44 3.19 10.47 3.06
C THR A 44 4.24 10.61 4.15
N ASN A 45 5.39 9.97 4.02
CA ASN A 45 6.42 9.95 5.07
C ASN A 45 7.83 10.10 4.48
N GLN A 46 8.51 11.22 4.78
CA GLN A 46 9.83 11.53 4.21
C GLN A 46 11.02 10.93 4.97
N GLN A 47 10.82 10.31 6.16
CA GLN A 47 11.93 9.93 7.04
C GLN A 47 11.87 8.55 7.74
N GLN A 48 10.95 7.63 7.43
CA GLN A 48 11.00 6.26 7.98
C GLN A 48 11.45 5.19 6.98
N SER A 49 12.10 4.16 7.53
CA SER A 49 12.45 2.87 6.92
C SER A 49 11.36 2.38 5.96
N SER A 50 11.75 2.07 4.72
CA SER A 50 10.82 1.59 3.70
C SER A 50 10.07 0.35 4.18
N PRO A 51 8.72 0.32 4.19
CA PRO A 51 7.97 -0.86 4.60
C PRO A 51 8.26 -2.04 3.67
N LEU A 52 8.28 -3.26 4.23
CA LEU A 52 8.49 -4.46 3.45
C LEU A 52 7.22 -4.74 2.65
N ILE A 53 7.34 -4.69 1.32
CA ILE A 53 6.22 -4.98 0.41
C ILE A 53 6.46 -6.35 -0.21
N LEU A 54 5.69 -7.33 0.25
CA LEU A 54 5.73 -8.69 -0.24
C LEU A 54 4.76 -8.84 -1.40
N LEU A 55 5.28 -9.37 -2.51
CA LEU A 55 4.50 -9.64 -3.71
C LEU A 55 3.67 -10.91 -3.53
N THR A 56 2.86 -11.20 -4.56
CA THR A 56 1.88 -12.28 -4.59
C THR A 56 2.31 -13.56 -3.87
N LEU A 57 1.39 -14.07 -3.03
CA LEU A 57 1.50 -15.41 -2.50
C LEU A 57 1.27 -16.40 -3.66
N LYS A 58 2.36 -16.87 -4.27
CA LYS A 58 2.31 -18.02 -5.16
C LYS A 58 2.01 -19.25 -4.31
N ARG A 59 0.91 -19.92 -4.64
CA ARG A 59 0.48 -21.15 -3.97
C ARG A 59 1.52 -22.26 -4.15
#